data_AF-A0A348V330-F1
#
_entry.id   AF-A0A348V330-F1
#
_cell.length_a   1.000
_cell.length_b   1.000
_cell.length_c   1.000
_cell.angle_alpha   90.00
_cell.angle_beta   90.00
_cell.angle_gamma   90.00
#
_symmetry.space_group_name_H-M   'P 1'
#
loop_
_entity.id
_entity.type
_entity.pdbx_description
1 polymer ?
#
loop_
_entity_poly.entity_id
_entity_poly.type
_entity_poly.pdbx_seq_one_letter_code
_entity_poly.pdbx_strand_id
1 'polypeptide(L)'
;MKDLKVEVVEVISRCGARHKPGDCFYIRGEGMLEIPEGKKICLYALNSLFPFLTAKQRQDELPQDDWIAETEVLTCPDPKGVRFRITTL
;
A
#
# COMPACT_ATOMS: atom_id res chain seq x y z
N MET A 1 7.61 -7.79 12.70
CA MET A 1 7.05 -7.07 11.54
C MET A 1 5.81 -6.31 12.00
N LYS A 2 5.66 -5.06 11.56
CA LYS A 2 4.49 -4.23 11.81
C LYS A 2 3.37 -4.60 10.84
N ASP A 3 2.14 -4.45 11.30
CA ASP A 3 0.97 -4.53 10.44
C ASP A 3 0.81 -3.23 9.67
N LEU A 4 0.35 -3.32 8.42
CA LEU A 4 0.13 -2.17 7.56
C LEU A 4 -1.33 -2.14 7.11
N LYS A 5 -1.93 -0.95 7.14
CA LYS A 5 -3.13 -0.61 6.37
C LYS A 5 -2.70 0.11 5.10
N VAL A 6 -3.18 -0.35 3.95
CA VAL A 6 -2.98 0.30 2.66
C VAL A 6 -4.33 0.73 2.11
N GLU A 7 -4.55 2.03 2.03
CA GLU A 7 -5.85 2.65 1.74
C GLU A 7 -5.77 3.56 0.53
N VAL A 8 -6.72 3.43 -0.40
CA VAL A 8 -6.89 4.37 -1.51
C VAL A 8 -7.30 5.72 -0.96
N VAL A 9 -6.50 6.75 -1.22
CA VAL A 9 -6.81 8.13 -0.82
C VAL A 9 -7.23 9.00 -2.00
N GLU A 10 -6.79 8.66 -3.21
CA GLU A 10 -7.08 9.45 -4.40
C GLU A 10 -7.05 8.58 -5.67
N VAL A 11 -7.98 8.84 -6.59
CA VAL A 11 -7.87 8.41 -7.99
C VAL A 11 -7.58 9.67 -8.80
N ILE A 12 -6.35 9.80 -9.30
CA ILE A 12 -5.84 11.04 -9.89
C ILE A 12 -6.61 11.38 -11.18
N SER A 13 -6.74 10.40 -12.08
CA SER A 13 -7.47 10.60 -13.34
C SER A 13 -8.26 9.36 -13.74
N ARG A 14 -7.66 8.17 -13.65
CA ARG A 14 -8.33 6.93 -14.09
C ARG A 14 -7.90 5.73 -13.27
N CYS A 15 -8.79 4.75 -13.16
CA CYS A 15 -8.47 3.45 -12.58
C CYS A 15 -9.25 2.35 -13.29
N GLY A 16 -8.56 1.50 -14.06
CA GLY A 16 -9.19 0.36 -14.75
C GLY A 16 -9.77 -0.70 -13.79
N ALA A 17 -9.19 -0.84 -12.60
CA ALA A 17 -9.65 -1.77 -11.57
C ALA A 17 -10.85 -1.25 -10.75
N ARG A 18 -11.28 0.00 -11.00
CA ARG A 18 -12.42 0.66 -10.34
C ARG A 18 -12.29 0.84 -8.82
N HIS A 19 -11.07 1.02 -8.34
CA HIS A 19 -10.80 1.45 -6.96
C HIS A 19 -11.42 2.81 -6.66
N LYS A 20 -11.82 3.03 -5.42
CA LYS A 20 -12.38 4.28 -4.91
C LYS A 20 -11.70 4.68 -3.60
N PRO A 21 -11.66 5.99 -3.25
CA PRO A 21 -11.22 6.42 -1.93
C PRO A 21 -11.92 5.64 -0.81
N GLY A 22 -11.13 5.17 0.16
CA GLY A 22 -11.58 4.32 1.26
C GLY A 22 -11.49 2.81 1.00
N ASP A 23 -11.32 2.35 -0.25
CA ASP A 23 -10.96 0.95 -0.49
C ASP A 23 -9.60 0.65 0.14
N CYS A 24 -9.47 -0.46 0.85
CA CYS A 24 -8.23 -0.81 1.55
C CYS A 24 -7.98 -2.31 1.59
N PHE A 25 -6.74 -2.65 1.89
CA PHE A 25 -6.28 -3.99 2.25
C PHE A 25 -5.22 -3.86 3.35
N TYR A 26 -4.85 -5.00 3.93
CA TYR A 26 -3.87 -5.05 5.01
C TYR A 26 -2.73 -6.00 4.67
N ILE A 27 -1.55 -5.69 5.18
CA ILE A 27 -0.46 -6.65 5.30
C ILE A 27 -0.30 -6.93 6.80
N ARG A 28 -0.51 -8.19 7.20
CA ARG A 28 -0.57 -8.63 8.59
C ARG A 28 0.53 -9.63 8.90
N GLY A 29 1.07 -9.58 10.12
CA GLY A 29 2.08 -10.53 10.58
C GLY A 29 3.27 -10.65 9.62
N GLU A 30 3.65 -11.88 9.28
CA GLU A 30 4.81 -12.20 8.43
C GLU A 30 4.52 -12.06 6.92
N GLY A 31 3.88 -10.94 6.50
CA GLY A 31 3.62 -10.63 5.10
C GLY A 31 2.30 -11.17 4.54
N MET A 32 1.33 -11.48 5.40
CA MET A 32 0.03 -12.01 4.98
C MET A 32 -0.84 -10.90 4.40
N LEU A 33 -1.27 -11.07 3.15
CA LEU A 33 -2.22 -10.17 2.51
C LEU A 33 -3.64 -10.49 2.98
N GLU A 34 -4.29 -9.52 3.60
CA GLU A 34 -5.70 -9.59 3.99
C GLU A 34 -6.51 -8.57 3.19
N ILE A 35 -7.55 -9.04 2.50
CA ILE A 35 -8.47 -8.21 1.72
C ILE A 35 -9.84 -8.33 2.38
N PRO A 36 -10.52 -7.21 2.72
CA PRO A 36 -11.86 -7.27 3.30
C PRO A 36 -12.85 -8.04 2.42
N GLU A 37 -13.85 -8.67 3.06
CA GLU A 37 -14.85 -9.47 2.36
C GLU A 37 -15.53 -8.67 1.22
N GLY A 38 -15.66 -9.31 0.05
CA GLY A 38 -16.25 -8.69 -1.14
C GLY A 38 -15.41 -7.59 -1.79
N LYS A 39 -14.23 -7.27 -1.26
CA LYS A 39 -13.27 -6.34 -1.86
C LYS A 39 -12.26 -7.07 -2.73
N LYS A 40 -11.55 -6.29 -3.52
CA LYS A 40 -10.50 -6.75 -4.44
C LYS A 40 -9.40 -5.71 -4.50
N ILE A 41 -8.17 -6.15 -4.77
CA ILE A 41 -7.04 -5.28 -5.02
C ILE A 41 -6.56 -5.45 -6.47
N CYS A 42 -6.00 -4.39 -7.06
CA CYS A 42 -5.45 -4.44 -8.41
C CYS A 42 -4.10 -5.15 -8.35
N LEU A 43 -3.94 -6.26 -9.08
CA LEU A 43 -2.70 -7.02 -9.12
C LEU A 43 -1.49 -6.15 -9.52
N TYR A 44 -1.66 -5.24 -10.49
CA TYR A 44 -0.58 -4.35 -10.94
C TYR A 44 -0.17 -3.32 -9.87
N ALA A 45 -1.15 -2.78 -9.13
CA ALA A 45 -0.85 -1.92 -7.99
C ALA A 45 -0.06 -2.71 -6.94
N LEU A 46 -0.58 -3.88 -6.55
CA LEU A 46 0.04 -4.72 -5.54
C LEU A 46 1.50 -5.10 -5.90
N ASN A 47 1.75 -5.53 -7.14
CA ASN A 47 3.10 -5.84 -7.62
C ASN A 47 4.07 -4.65 -7.45
N SER A 48 3.65 -3.43 -7.82
CA SER A 48 4.49 -2.23 -7.66
C SER A 48 4.76 -1.84 -6.21
N LEU A 49 3.82 -2.15 -5.31
CA LEU A 49 3.90 -1.74 -3.90
C LEU A 49 4.68 -2.74 -3.04
N PHE A 50 4.71 -4.03 -3.41
CA PHE A 50 5.31 -5.09 -2.60
C PHE A 50 6.73 -4.81 -2.11
N PRO A 51 7.70 -4.36 -2.94
CA PRO A 51 9.06 -4.12 -2.47
C PRO A 51 9.09 -3.12 -1.31
N PHE A 52 8.29 -2.06 -1.41
CA PHE A 52 8.18 -1.05 -0.36
C PHE A 52 7.45 -1.59 0.87
N LEU A 53 6.30 -2.25 0.70
CA LEU A 53 5.49 -2.75 1.82
C LEU A 53 6.28 -3.74 2.68
N THR A 54 7.06 -4.62 2.07
CA THR A 54 7.93 -5.58 2.76
C THR A 54 9.01 -4.89 3.60
N ALA A 55 9.56 -3.78 3.12
CA ALA A 55 10.52 -2.98 3.89
C ALA A 55 9.83 -2.19 5.00
N LYS A 56 8.67 -1.59 4.72
CA LYS A 56 7.87 -0.82 5.69
C LYS A 56 7.39 -1.68 6.87
N GLN A 57 7.06 -2.95 6.66
CA GLN A 57 6.78 -3.90 7.74
C GLN A 57 7.95 -4.09 8.72
N ARG A 58 9.18 -3.82 8.27
CA ARG A 58 10.41 -3.92 9.06
C ARG A 58 11.03 -2.54 9.29
N GLN A 59 10.22 -1.48 9.33
CA GLN A 59 10.72 -0.11 9.45
C GLN A 59 11.64 0.11 10.66
N ASP A 60 11.46 -0.63 11.76
CA ASP A 60 12.30 -0.55 12.96
C ASP A 60 13.72 -1.10 12.73
N GLU A 61 13.95 -1.87 11.67
CA GLU A 61 15.24 -2.44 11.26
C GLU A 61 15.98 -1.56 10.23
N LEU A 62 15.32 -0.52 9.70
CA LEU A 62 15.89 0.34 8.69
C LEU A 62 16.90 1.34 9.30
N PRO A 63 17.89 1.80 8.51
CA PRO A 63 18.72 2.95 8.90
C PRO A 63 17.88 4.16 9.31
N GLN A 64 18.42 5.00 10.20
CA GLN A 64 17.71 6.18 10.70
C GLN A 64 17.34 7.18 9.59
N ASP A 65 18.09 7.20 8.49
CA ASP A 65 17.92 8.08 7.33
C ASP A 65 17.20 7.39 6.14
N ASP A 66 16.59 6.23 6.36
CA ASP A 66 15.86 5.52 5.31
C ASP A 66 14.50 6.18 5.00
N TRP A 67 14.35 6.63 3.76
CA TRP A 67 13.15 7.31 3.24
C TRP A 67 11.89 6.43 3.29
N ILE A 68 12.00 5.10 3.37
CA ILE A 68 10.85 4.19 3.49
C ILE A 68 10.13 4.42 4.82
N ALA A 69 10.87 4.68 5.90
CA ALA A 69 10.29 4.93 7.22
C ALA A 69 9.41 6.20 7.23
N GLU A 70 9.78 7.22 6.45
CA GLU A 70 9.05 8.50 6.34
C GLU A 70 7.99 8.51 5.23
N THR A 71 8.07 7.59 4.28
CA THR A 71 7.13 7.56 3.14
C THR A 71 5.77 7.04 3.59
N GLU A 72 4.72 7.85 3.37
CA GLU A 72 3.34 7.54 3.74
C GLU A 72 2.41 7.30 2.54
N VAL A 73 2.79 7.77 1.35
CA VAL A 73 1.93 7.70 0.16
C VAL A 73 2.70 7.14 -1.02
N LEU A 74 2.12 6.16 -1.68
CA LEU A 74 2.63 5.59 -2.92
C LEU A 74 1.58 5.64 -4.01
N THR A 75 2.03 5.61 -5.26
CA THR A 75 1.14 5.52 -6.42
C THR A 75 1.25 4.12 -7.02
N CYS A 76 0.15 3.62 -7.60
CA CYS A 76 0.21 2.44 -8.47
C CYS A 76 1.16 2.69 -9.67
N PRO A 77 1.46 1.67 -10.51
CA PRO A 77 2.43 1.87 -11.59
C PRO A 77 1.94 2.81 -12.70
N ASP A 78 0.65 3.16 -12.76
CA ASP A 78 0.17 4.28 -13.58
C ASP A 78 0.30 5.59 -12.76
N PRO A 79 1.17 6.54 -13.14
CA PRO A 79 1.34 7.80 -12.41
C PRO A 79 0.10 8.71 -12.43
N LYS A 80 -0.87 8.44 -13.32
CA LYS A 80 -2.20 9.10 -13.34
C LYS A 80 -3.30 8.21 -12.72
N GLY A 81 -2.88 7.15 -12.05
CA GLY A 81 -3.72 6.10 -11.49
C GLY A 81 -4.24 6.41 -10.09
N VAL A 82 -3.81 5.60 -9.13
CA VAL A 82 -4.35 5.58 -7.76
C VAL A 82 -3.23 5.84 -6.76
N ARG A 83 -3.48 6.74 -5.80
CA ARG A 83 -2.61 6.94 -4.63
C ARG A 83 -3.13 6.15 -3.44
N PHE A 84 -2.22 5.46 -2.78
CA PHE A 84 -2.45 4.70 -1.57
C PHE A 84 -1.70 5.35 -0.41
N ARG A 85 -2.39 5.54 0.72
CA ARG A 85 -1.75 5.83 2.00
C ARG A 85 -1.39 4.51 2.68
N ILE A 86 -0.19 4.45 3.23
CA ILE A 86 0.34 3.34 4.00
C ILE A 86 0.43 3.80 5.45
N THR A 87 -0.31 3.12 6.33
CA THR A 87 -0.31 3.41 7.77
C THR A 87 0.18 2.18 8.51
N THR A 88 1.21 2.36 9.35
CA THR A 88 1.64 1.32 10.29
C THR A 88 0.64 1.27 11.46
N LEU A 89 0.17 0.07 11.78
CA LEU A 89 -0.81 -0.21 12.84
C LEU A 89 -0.16 -0.66 14.15
#